data_AF-A0A178MN85-F1
#
_entry.id   AF-A0A178MN85-F1
#
_cell.length_a   1.000
_cell.length_b   1.000
_cell.length_c   1.000
_cell.angle_alpha   90.00
_cell.angle_beta   90.00
_cell.angle_gamma   90.00
#
_symmetry.space_group_name_H-M   'P 1'
#
loop_
_entity.id
_entity.type
_entity.pdbx_description
1 polymer ?
#
loop_
_entity_poly.entity_id
_entity_poly.type
_entity_poly.pdbx_seq_one_letter_code
_entity_poly.pdbx_strand_id
1 'polypeptide(L)'
;MEKLAMHRPLSTLLAAAFTLVVADPAAAASKRFCDTYQSGKESVLLLIDRTSAGRPEQAVVAAASEAVLGRVAGDALRPERMTLTNGILAPGQHLEVSTLSGSVSQRKVLYDDCRPGRAASWTNIVDRPLDPIMVARQDRDFAAEVSAAIDKEMSKPVSTKDSALIDTLARVSRDYSEGAIKKVVIASDLLENVLVTLLPKKGKPQVLTEDELREALRTVAVKNGFASVKGAEVIVFGFGVDDRDRSRLDPDAERIIERFWRSYFQQSGATFRANP
;
A
#
# COMPACT_ATOMS: atom_id res chain seq x y z
N MET A 1 3.23 -77.21 -46.72
CA MET A 1 2.94 -77.53 -45.30
C MET A 1 2.96 -76.21 -44.55
N GLU A 2 1.78 -75.59 -44.35
CA GLU A 2 1.11 -75.49 -43.04
C GLU A 2 2.03 -74.95 -41.93
N LYS A 3 1.75 -73.89 -41.16
CA LYS A 3 0.57 -73.05 -40.92
C LYS A 3 1.00 -71.92 -39.96
N LEU A 4 0.10 -70.97 -39.72
CA LEU A 4 0.02 -69.98 -38.61
C LEU A 4 0.82 -68.67 -38.77
N ALA A 5 0.37 -67.53 -38.26
CA ALA A 5 -0.93 -66.90 -38.07
C ALA A 5 -0.62 -65.51 -37.47
N MET A 6 -1.47 -64.53 -37.78
CA MET A 6 -1.78 -63.31 -37.03
C MET A 6 -0.89 -62.89 -35.86
N HIS A 7 -0.37 -61.66 -35.92
CA HIS A 7 -0.86 -60.55 -35.09
C HIS A 7 -0.04 -59.27 -35.35
N ARG A 8 -0.69 -58.23 -35.89
CA ARG A 8 -0.54 -56.85 -35.36
C ARG A 8 -1.63 -56.74 -34.27
N PRO A 9 -1.48 -55.95 -33.18
CA PRO A 9 -1.14 -54.52 -33.27
C PRO A 9 -0.47 -53.89 -32.02
N LEU A 10 -0.37 -52.55 -32.03
CA LEU A 10 -0.32 -51.66 -30.85
C LEU A 10 0.95 -51.66 -29.99
N SER A 11 1.85 -50.73 -30.30
CA SER A 11 2.77 -50.13 -29.31
C SER A 11 2.62 -48.61 -29.34
N THR A 12 1.45 -48.16 -28.89
CA THR A 12 1.27 -46.84 -28.27
C THR A 12 1.52 -47.07 -26.79
N LEU A 13 2.54 -46.43 -26.19
CA LEU A 13 2.58 -46.11 -24.74
C LEU A 13 3.86 -45.31 -24.41
N LEU A 14 3.62 -44.05 -24.09
CA LEU A 14 4.25 -43.27 -23.01
C LEU A 14 5.78 -43.25 -22.91
N ALA A 15 6.40 -42.28 -23.58
CA ALA A 15 7.52 -41.55 -22.97
C ALA A 15 6.94 -40.28 -22.34
N ALA A 16 6.56 -40.38 -21.06
CA ALA A 16 6.15 -39.24 -20.26
C ALA A 16 7.33 -38.27 -20.14
N ALA A 17 7.17 -37.08 -20.71
CA ALA A 17 8.03 -35.95 -20.43
C ALA A 17 7.91 -35.62 -18.94
N PHE A 18 8.97 -35.89 -18.18
CA PHE A 18 9.16 -35.31 -16.85
C PHE A 18 9.46 -33.82 -17.04
N THR A 19 8.43 -33.01 -17.20
CA THR A 19 8.53 -31.58 -16.96
C THR A 19 8.61 -31.40 -15.44
N LEU A 20 9.83 -31.37 -14.90
CA LEU A 20 10.10 -30.81 -13.59
C LEU A 20 9.70 -29.34 -13.65
N VAL A 21 8.45 -29.05 -13.31
CA VAL A 21 8.04 -27.70 -12.91
C VAL A 21 8.80 -27.44 -11.63
N VAL A 22 9.93 -26.74 -11.74
CA VAL A 22 10.58 -26.14 -10.59
C VAL A 22 9.64 -25.03 -10.13
N ALA A 23 8.69 -25.40 -9.27
CA ALA A 23 7.93 -24.43 -8.51
C ALA A 23 8.96 -23.63 -7.71
N ASP A 24 9.01 -22.33 -7.92
CA ASP A 24 9.91 -21.46 -7.19
C ASP A 24 9.63 -21.66 -5.68
N PRO A 25 10.58 -22.21 -4.89
CA PRO A 25 10.35 -22.45 -3.47
C PRO A 25 10.07 -21.14 -2.72
N ALA A 26 10.45 -19.98 -3.28
CA ALA A 26 10.06 -18.67 -2.77
C ALA A 26 8.56 -18.40 -2.95
N ALA A 27 8.00 -18.65 -4.14
CA ALA A 27 6.58 -18.49 -4.43
C ALA A 27 5.68 -19.51 -3.69
N ALA A 28 6.19 -20.71 -3.42
CA ALA A 28 5.51 -21.70 -2.58
C ALA A 28 5.57 -21.36 -1.07
N ALA A 29 6.51 -20.49 -0.67
CA ALA A 29 6.66 -20.05 0.72
C ALA A 29 5.90 -18.75 1.03
N SER A 30 5.77 -17.81 0.08
CA SER A 30 5.00 -16.56 0.28
C SER A 30 3.52 -16.84 0.53
N LYS A 31 2.90 -17.69 -0.29
CA LYS A 31 1.51 -18.15 -0.12
C LYS A 31 1.25 -18.89 1.20
N ARG A 32 2.30 -19.39 1.87
CA ARG A 32 2.17 -20.00 3.19
C ARG A 32 2.02 -18.96 4.29
N PHE A 33 2.56 -17.75 4.22
CA PHE A 33 2.53 -16.87 5.40
C PHE A 33 1.14 -16.33 5.74
N CYS A 34 0.39 -15.85 4.75
CA CYS A 34 -0.98 -15.35 4.97
C CYS A 34 -1.94 -16.46 5.43
N ASP A 35 -1.78 -17.67 4.89
CA ASP A 35 -2.67 -18.82 5.18
C ASP A 35 -2.24 -19.60 6.45
N THR A 36 -0.93 -19.68 6.73
CA THR A 36 -0.37 -20.48 7.84
C THR A 36 -0.37 -19.73 9.17
N TYR A 37 -0.19 -18.40 9.13
CA TYR A 37 -0.15 -17.59 10.34
C TYR A 37 -1.33 -16.62 10.30
N GLN A 38 -2.25 -16.74 11.27
CA GLN A 38 -3.49 -15.95 11.39
C GLN A 38 -3.29 -14.41 11.44
N SER A 39 -2.07 -13.92 11.26
CA SER A 39 -1.66 -12.51 11.15
C SER A 39 -2.09 -11.83 9.85
N GLY A 40 -2.50 -12.58 8.81
CA GLY A 40 -3.07 -12.02 7.57
C GLY A 40 -4.42 -11.27 7.76
N LYS A 41 -4.99 -11.29 8.97
CA LYS A 41 -6.20 -10.54 9.33
C LYS A 41 -5.93 -9.06 9.62
N GLU A 42 -4.68 -8.69 9.90
CA GLU A 42 -4.28 -7.31 10.07
C GLU A 42 -3.66 -6.77 8.79
N SER A 43 -4.12 -5.61 8.35
CA SER A 43 -3.71 -5.04 7.07
C SER A 43 -3.14 -3.64 7.23
N VAL A 44 -2.11 -3.37 6.42
CA VAL A 44 -1.53 -2.06 6.18
C VAL A 44 -1.79 -1.70 4.73
N LEU A 45 -2.41 -0.55 4.52
CA LEU A 45 -2.64 -0.01 3.18
C LEU A 45 -1.59 1.05 2.88
N LEU A 46 -0.85 0.93 1.79
CA LEU A 46 -0.02 1.99 1.24
C LEU A 46 -0.69 2.52 -0.03
N LEU A 47 -1.19 3.75 0.04
CA LEU A 47 -1.85 4.44 -1.07
C LEU A 47 -0.92 5.48 -1.66
N ILE A 48 -0.60 5.34 -2.94
CA ILE A 48 0.25 6.26 -3.68
C ILE A 48 -0.63 7.09 -4.61
N ASP A 49 -0.75 8.39 -4.31
CA ASP A 49 -1.49 9.34 -5.12
C ASP A 49 -0.61 9.89 -6.24
N ARG A 50 -1.00 9.58 -7.48
CA ARG A 50 -0.22 9.87 -8.68
C ARG A 50 -0.58 11.20 -9.35
N THR A 51 -1.23 12.11 -8.64
CA THR A 51 -1.74 13.37 -9.24
C THR A 51 -0.70 14.39 -9.66
N SER A 52 0.58 14.17 -9.34
CA SER A 52 1.64 15.11 -9.71
C SER A 52 2.11 14.91 -11.16
N ALA A 53 2.23 16.02 -11.90
CA ALA A 53 2.87 16.00 -13.22
C ALA A 53 4.42 16.07 -13.14
N GLY A 54 5.00 16.03 -11.93
CA GLY A 54 6.43 16.28 -11.66
C GLY A 54 7.11 15.21 -10.80
N ARG A 55 8.44 15.23 -10.73
CA ARG A 55 9.26 14.29 -9.93
C ARG A 55 9.12 14.31 -8.38
N PRO A 56 8.42 15.23 -7.68
CA PRO A 56 8.37 15.19 -6.21
C PRO A 56 7.62 14.00 -5.63
N GLU A 57 6.71 13.36 -6.38
CA GLU A 57 6.03 12.13 -5.97
C GLU A 57 7.04 11.01 -5.65
N GLN A 58 8.15 10.91 -6.41
CA GLN A 58 9.14 9.85 -6.20
C GLN A 58 9.83 9.97 -4.83
N ALA A 59 10.10 11.18 -4.35
CA ALA A 59 10.69 11.38 -3.03
C ALA A 59 9.69 11.08 -1.90
N VAL A 60 8.44 11.49 -2.06
CA VAL A 60 7.35 11.20 -1.10
C VAL A 60 7.06 9.71 -1.03
N VAL A 61 6.99 9.05 -2.18
CA VAL A 61 6.80 7.60 -2.30
C VAL A 61 7.97 6.82 -1.74
N ALA A 62 9.21 7.29 -1.97
CA ALA A 62 10.40 6.69 -1.35
C ALA A 62 10.33 6.78 0.18
N ALA A 63 10.04 7.96 0.73
CA ALA A 63 9.91 8.15 2.18
C ALA A 63 8.80 7.28 2.80
N ALA A 64 7.64 7.21 2.14
CA ALA A 64 6.54 6.36 2.59
C ALA A 64 6.90 4.87 2.54
N SER A 65 7.54 4.43 1.45
CA SER A 65 8.00 3.04 1.27
C SER A 65 9.05 2.66 2.31
N GLU A 66 10.03 3.53 2.57
CA GLU A 66 11.04 3.34 3.61
C GLU A 66 10.42 3.22 5.00
N ALA A 67 9.44 4.09 5.32
CA ALA A 67 8.75 4.03 6.59
C ALA A 67 7.92 2.74 6.75
N VAL A 68 7.26 2.29 5.68
CA VAL A 68 6.50 1.03 5.66
C VAL A 68 7.42 -0.16 5.88
N LEU A 69 8.51 -0.24 5.11
CA LEU A 69 9.39 -1.41 5.05
C LEU A 69 10.45 -1.41 6.15
N GLY A 70 10.76 -0.27 6.78
CA GLY A 70 11.83 -0.16 7.76
C GLY A 70 13.22 -0.38 7.18
N ARG A 71 13.43 0.03 5.92
CA ARG A 71 14.72 -0.17 5.25
C ARG A 71 15.79 0.74 5.85
N VAL A 72 16.88 0.11 6.31
CA VAL A 72 18.20 0.76 6.32
C VAL A 72 18.70 0.70 4.88
N ALA A 73 18.92 1.86 4.26
CA ALA A 73 19.60 1.93 2.97
C ALA A 73 20.91 1.13 3.05
N GLY A 74 21.13 0.23 2.09
CA GLY A 74 22.32 -0.62 2.05
C GLY A 74 23.62 0.18 2.16
N ASP A 75 24.55 -0.37 2.94
CA ASP A 75 26.01 -0.16 2.95
C ASP A 75 26.62 1.24 3.04
N ALA A 76 25.84 2.30 3.27
CA ALA A 76 26.41 3.59 3.63
C ALA A 76 25.49 4.33 4.60
N LEU A 77 25.76 4.23 5.92
CA LEU A 77 25.74 5.35 6.89
C LEU A 77 25.76 4.84 8.35
N ARG A 78 26.89 5.11 8.99
CA ARG A 78 27.17 5.41 10.42
C ARG A 78 26.25 4.85 11.53
N PRO A 79 26.82 4.20 12.57
CA PRO A 79 26.09 3.58 13.69
C PRO A 79 25.46 4.56 14.72
N GLU A 80 25.26 5.84 14.39
CA GLU A 80 24.81 6.86 15.36
C GLU A 80 23.46 7.52 15.05
N ARG A 81 22.65 6.97 14.14
CA ARG A 81 21.25 7.40 13.97
C ARG A 81 20.27 6.23 14.08
N MET A 82 19.92 5.96 15.34
CA MET A 82 18.62 5.48 15.83
C MET A 82 17.73 4.64 14.89
N THR A 83 17.71 3.33 15.15
CA THR A 83 16.49 2.56 15.47
C THR A 83 15.16 3.01 14.83
N LEU A 84 15.03 2.81 13.51
CA LEU A 84 13.74 2.48 12.87
C LEU A 84 13.83 1.09 12.24
N THR A 85 14.44 0.13 12.94
CA THR A 85 14.75 -1.21 12.39
C THR A 85 13.53 -2.09 12.14
N ASN A 86 12.32 -1.66 12.51
CA ASN A 86 11.13 -2.51 12.39
C ASN A 86 10.10 -2.03 11.36
N GLY A 87 10.27 -0.84 10.77
CA GLY A 87 9.25 -0.26 9.88
C GLY A 87 7.88 -0.13 10.55
N ILE A 88 6.89 0.31 9.77
CA ILE A 88 5.50 0.42 10.22
C ILE A 88 4.79 -0.94 10.12
N LEU A 89 5.19 -1.78 9.16
CA LEU A 89 4.59 -3.09 8.87
C LEU A 89 5.20 -4.18 9.77
N ALA A 90 4.43 -4.83 10.64
CA ALA A 90 4.94 -5.92 11.47
C ALA A 90 4.99 -7.26 10.70
N PRO A 91 5.87 -8.21 11.09
CA PRO A 91 5.88 -9.56 10.53
C PRO A 91 4.49 -10.22 10.58
N GLY A 92 4.09 -10.82 9.47
CA GLY A 92 2.81 -11.49 9.31
C GLY A 92 1.64 -10.58 8.97
N GLN A 93 1.78 -9.25 9.03
CA GLN A 93 0.74 -8.33 8.57
C GLN A 93 0.66 -8.31 7.03
N HIS A 94 -0.55 -8.14 6.52
CA HIS A 94 -0.83 -8.02 5.11
C HIS A 94 -0.54 -6.60 4.61
N LEU A 95 0.27 -6.46 3.56
CA LEU A 95 0.55 -5.18 2.91
C LEU A 95 -0.14 -5.15 1.54
N GLU A 96 -1.05 -4.19 1.37
CA GLU A 96 -1.56 -3.84 0.06
C GLU A 96 -0.95 -2.49 -0.36
N VAL A 97 -0.27 -2.46 -1.51
CA VAL A 97 0.22 -1.24 -2.14
C VAL A 97 -0.65 -0.94 -3.34
N SER A 98 -1.30 0.23 -3.35
CA SER A 98 -2.18 0.66 -4.42
C SER A 98 -1.78 2.04 -4.92
N THR A 99 -1.81 2.25 -6.23
CA THR A 99 -1.76 3.59 -6.83
C THR A 99 -3.16 4.06 -7.19
N LEU A 100 -3.39 5.36 -7.09
CA LEU A 100 -4.63 6.02 -7.50
C LEU A 100 -4.32 7.24 -8.38
N SER A 101 -5.18 7.48 -9.37
CA SER A 101 -5.13 8.66 -10.23
C SER A 101 -6.50 8.87 -10.85
N GLY A 102 -7.00 10.11 -10.92
CA GLY A 102 -8.20 10.51 -11.66
C GLY A 102 -9.54 10.00 -11.13
N SER A 103 -9.70 8.68 -11.01
CA SER A 103 -10.93 8.01 -10.59
C SER A 103 -10.65 6.70 -9.85
N VAL A 104 -11.62 6.21 -9.08
CA VAL A 104 -11.51 4.92 -8.37
C VAL A 104 -11.30 3.74 -9.32
N SER A 105 -11.87 3.79 -10.52
CA SER A 105 -11.69 2.73 -11.53
C SER A 105 -10.26 2.62 -12.06
N GLN A 106 -9.45 3.66 -11.86
CA GLN A 106 -8.03 3.68 -12.23
C GLN A 106 -7.13 3.27 -11.06
N ARG A 107 -7.70 2.86 -9.91
CA ARG A 107 -6.94 2.22 -8.84
C ARG A 107 -6.24 0.99 -9.42
N LYS A 108 -4.96 0.85 -9.08
CA LYS A 108 -4.18 -0.33 -9.42
C LYS A 108 -3.45 -0.84 -8.19
N VAL A 109 -3.68 -2.10 -7.85
CA VAL A 109 -2.90 -2.82 -6.84
C VAL A 109 -1.54 -3.19 -7.47
N LEU A 110 -0.46 -2.73 -6.84
CA LEU A 110 0.92 -2.99 -7.26
C LEU A 110 1.52 -4.19 -6.56
N TYR A 111 1.16 -4.36 -5.29
CA TYR A 111 1.66 -5.41 -4.42
C TYR A 111 0.58 -5.78 -3.41
N ASP A 112 0.48 -7.06 -3.09
CA ASP A 112 -0.55 -7.63 -2.23
C ASP A 112 -0.04 -8.95 -1.62
N ASP A 113 0.64 -8.87 -0.47
CA ASP A 113 1.18 -10.04 0.21
C ASP A 113 1.46 -9.76 1.70
N CYS A 114 1.70 -10.81 2.48
CA CYS A 114 2.07 -10.71 3.89
C CYS A 114 3.57 -10.55 4.09
N ARG A 115 3.97 -9.70 5.03
CA ARG A 115 5.37 -9.61 5.46
C ARG A 115 5.82 -10.96 6.03
N PRO A 116 6.96 -11.51 5.62
CA PRO A 116 7.48 -12.76 6.16
C PRO A 116 7.67 -12.73 7.68
N GLY A 117 7.56 -13.90 8.30
CA GLY A 117 7.66 -14.06 9.75
C GLY A 117 6.31 -14.06 10.45
N ARG A 118 6.33 -13.95 11.78
CA ARG A 118 5.14 -14.07 12.61
C ARG A 118 5.13 -13.03 13.72
N ALA A 119 4.00 -12.34 13.87
CA ALA A 119 3.75 -11.51 15.05
C ALA A 119 3.80 -12.37 16.32
N ALA A 120 4.47 -11.87 17.36
CA ALA A 120 4.49 -12.53 18.67
C ALA A 120 3.06 -12.54 19.24
N SER A 121 2.44 -13.72 19.32
CA SER A 121 1.17 -13.91 20.01
C SER A 121 1.33 -14.91 21.16
N TRP A 122 0.81 -14.54 22.32
CA TRP A 122 0.74 -15.33 23.54
C TRP A 122 -0.02 -16.66 23.38
N THR A 123 -0.88 -16.79 22.35
CA THR A 123 -1.69 -17.99 22.11
C THR A 123 -0.94 -19.12 21.40
N ASN A 124 0.27 -18.86 20.89
CA ASN A 124 0.91 -19.68 19.88
C ASN A 124 2.22 -20.35 20.37
N ILE A 125 2.20 -20.82 21.61
CA ILE A 125 3.37 -21.37 22.33
C ILE A 125 3.86 -22.72 21.75
N VAL A 126 3.06 -23.38 20.90
CA VAL A 126 3.35 -24.74 20.37
C VAL A 126 3.95 -24.72 18.96
N ASP A 127 4.23 -23.55 18.39
CA ASP A 127 4.71 -23.48 17.02
C ASP A 127 6.21 -23.72 16.89
N ARG A 128 6.57 -24.42 15.81
CA ARG A 128 7.96 -24.69 15.44
C ARG A 128 8.71 -23.37 15.32
N PRO A 129 9.96 -23.29 15.82
CA PRO A 129 10.78 -22.10 15.63
C PRO A 129 10.93 -21.83 14.13
N LEU A 130 10.64 -20.59 13.73
CA LEU A 130 10.97 -20.10 12.40
C LEU A 130 12.50 -20.02 12.30
N ASP A 131 13.09 -20.60 11.25
CA ASP A 131 14.52 -20.44 10.99
C ASP A 131 14.83 -18.96 10.73
N PRO A 132 15.62 -18.30 11.60
CA PRO A 132 15.86 -16.87 11.52
C PRO A 132 16.62 -16.46 10.25
N ILE A 133 17.46 -17.35 9.70
CA ILE A 133 18.21 -17.08 8.47
C ILE A 133 17.26 -17.04 7.27
N MET A 134 16.32 -17.98 7.23
CA MET A 134 15.30 -18.04 6.17
C MET A 134 14.36 -16.84 6.23
N VAL A 135 13.87 -16.48 7.42
CA VAL A 135 13.00 -15.29 7.59
C VAL A 135 13.72 -14.03 7.16
N ALA A 136 14.98 -13.84 7.55
CA ALA A 136 15.77 -12.67 7.14
C ALA A 136 16.04 -12.61 5.63
N ARG A 137 16.16 -13.75 4.95
CA ARG A 137 16.26 -13.79 3.49
C ARG A 137 14.92 -13.40 2.84
N GLN A 138 13.82 -14.01 3.29
CA GLN A 138 12.50 -13.71 2.76
C GLN A 138 12.08 -12.26 2.99
N ASP A 139 12.41 -11.67 4.13
CA ASP A 139 12.13 -10.25 4.41
C ASP A 139 12.87 -9.31 3.44
N ARG A 140 14.12 -9.66 3.07
CA ARG A 140 14.87 -8.93 2.04
C ARG A 140 14.25 -9.07 0.66
N ASP A 141 13.85 -10.29 0.29
CA ASP A 141 13.20 -10.57 -1.00
C ASP A 141 11.85 -9.82 -1.08
N PHE A 142 11.02 -9.91 -0.04
CA PHE A 142 9.77 -9.16 0.12
C PHE A 142 9.98 -7.65 -0.09
N ALA A 143 10.93 -7.05 0.61
CA ALA A 143 11.20 -5.62 0.48
C ALA A 143 11.65 -5.26 -0.95
N ALA A 144 12.46 -6.10 -1.59
CA ALA A 144 12.91 -5.92 -2.96
C ALA A 144 11.75 -5.98 -3.95
N GLU A 145 10.83 -6.92 -3.78
CA GLU A 145 9.62 -7.04 -4.60
C GLU A 145 8.70 -5.84 -4.47
N VAL A 146 8.42 -5.38 -3.24
CA VAL A 146 7.60 -4.18 -2.99
C VAL A 146 8.22 -2.97 -3.69
N SER A 147 9.53 -2.78 -3.55
CA SER A 147 10.23 -1.64 -4.15
C SER A 147 10.21 -1.71 -5.67
N ALA A 148 10.49 -2.89 -6.24
CA ALA A 148 10.45 -3.08 -7.68
C ALA A 148 9.04 -2.85 -8.26
N ALA A 149 7.98 -3.24 -7.54
CA ALA A 149 6.60 -3.00 -7.94
C ALA A 149 6.27 -1.49 -7.96
N ILE A 150 6.69 -0.75 -6.93
CA ILE A 150 6.56 0.71 -6.84
C ILE A 150 7.36 1.38 -7.96
N ASP A 151 8.66 1.13 -8.07
CA ASP A 151 9.56 1.76 -9.05
C ASP A 151 9.07 1.57 -10.49
N LYS A 152 8.62 0.35 -10.81
CA LYS A 152 8.04 0.02 -12.11
C LYS A 152 6.82 0.87 -12.42
N GLU A 153 5.96 1.11 -11.45
CA GLU A 153 4.77 1.94 -11.66
C GLU A 153 5.10 3.43 -11.73
N MET A 154 5.98 3.89 -10.84
CA MET A 154 6.46 5.27 -10.75
C MET A 154 7.25 5.74 -11.99
N SER A 155 7.80 4.80 -12.76
CA SER A 155 8.46 5.11 -14.04
C SER A 155 7.50 5.53 -15.15
N LYS A 156 6.19 5.33 -14.98
CA LYS A 156 5.18 5.63 -16.02
C LYS A 156 4.69 7.07 -15.91
N PRO A 157 4.42 7.75 -17.04
CA PRO A 157 3.83 9.08 -17.01
C PRO A 157 2.40 9.04 -16.48
N VAL A 158 1.98 10.13 -15.83
CA VAL A 158 0.61 10.33 -15.35
C VAL A 158 0.03 11.58 -16.01
N SER A 159 -1.25 11.53 -16.35
CA SER A 159 -1.92 12.57 -17.15
C SER A 159 -3.09 13.25 -16.45
N THR A 160 -3.27 13.06 -15.15
CA THR A 160 -4.43 13.61 -14.41
C THR A 160 -4.00 14.30 -13.12
N LYS A 161 -4.66 15.42 -12.82
CA LYS A 161 -4.47 16.22 -11.60
C LYS A 161 -5.53 15.91 -10.53
N ASP A 162 -6.56 15.16 -10.89
CA ASP A 162 -7.67 14.84 -9.99
C ASP A 162 -7.29 13.65 -9.10
N SER A 163 -7.42 13.83 -7.79
CA SER A 163 -7.15 12.78 -6.81
C SER A 163 -8.42 11.99 -6.53
N ALA A 164 -8.33 10.67 -6.63
CA ALA A 164 -9.41 9.75 -6.28
C ALA A 164 -9.31 9.22 -4.85
N LEU A 165 -8.53 9.88 -3.97
CA LEU A 165 -8.11 9.33 -2.68
C LEU A 165 -9.29 9.01 -1.75
N ILE A 166 -10.23 9.95 -1.55
CA ILE A 166 -11.38 9.73 -0.67
C ILE A 166 -12.26 8.59 -1.19
N ASP A 167 -12.61 8.63 -2.47
CA ASP A 167 -13.48 7.61 -3.07
C ASP A 167 -12.81 6.23 -3.05
N THR A 168 -11.50 6.19 -3.30
CA THR A 168 -10.69 4.96 -3.25
C THR A 168 -10.67 4.43 -1.83
N LEU A 169 -10.33 5.24 -0.85
CA LEU A 169 -10.27 4.80 0.54
C LEU A 169 -11.63 4.35 1.06
N ALA A 170 -12.72 5.06 0.74
CA ALA A 170 -14.08 4.68 1.10
C ALA A 170 -14.52 3.37 0.42
N ARG A 171 -14.03 3.06 -0.79
CA ARG A 171 -14.29 1.78 -1.45
C ARG A 171 -13.44 0.66 -0.87
N VAL A 172 -12.12 0.81 -0.87
CA VAL A 172 -11.16 -0.23 -0.46
C VAL A 172 -11.39 -0.65 0.97
N SER A 173 -11.64 0.30 1.87
CA SER A 173 -11.87 -0.02 3.28
C SER A 173 -13.10 -0.89 3.54
N ARG A 174 -14.05 -0.97 2.60
CA ARG A 174 -15.22 -1.87 2.71
C ARG A 174 -14.91 -3.33 2.38
N ASP A 175 -13.79 -3.60 1.72
CA ASP A 175 -13.36 -4.96 1.41
C ASP A 175 -12.77 -5.66 2.66
N TYR A 176 -12.53 -4.91 3.73
CA TYR A 176 -11.97 -5.39 4.99
C TYR A 176 -13.04 -5.44 6.10
N SER A 177 -12.93 -6.44 6.98
CA SER A 177 -13.72 -6.46 8.22
C SER A 177 -13.36 -5.27 9.12
N GLU A 178 -14.33 -4.77 9.90
CA GLU A 178 -14.11 -3.66 10.83
C GLU A 178 -12.88 -3.92 11.73
N GLY A 179 -11.96 -2.96 11.78
CA GLY A 179 -10.74 -3.03 12.59
C GLY A 179 -9.63 -3.93 12.05
N ALA A 180 -9.78 -4.54 10.86
CA ALA A 180 -8.70 -5.29 10.20
C ALA A 180 -7.59 -4.37 9.70
N ILE A 181 -7.94 -3.21 9.15
CA ILE A 181 -6.97 -2.20 8.74
C ILE A 181 -6.38 -1.58 10.00
N LYS A 182 -5.09 -1.84 10.25
CA LYS A 182 -4.36 -1.27 11.39
C LYS A 182 -3.69 0.04 11.03
N LYS A 183 -3.25 0.17 9.78
CA LYS A 183 -2.54 1.36 9.33
C LYS A 183 -2.89 1.72 7.89
N VAL A 184 -2.97 3.03 7.63
CA VAL A 184 -3.13 3.59 6.29
C VAL A 184 -1.99 4.57 6.09
N VAL A 185 -1.13 4.29 5.12
CA VAL A 185 -0.05 5.17 4.70
C VAL A 185 -0.44 5.81 3.39
N ILE A 186 -0.44 7.12 3.32
CA ILE A 186 -0.74 7.88 2.11
C ILE A 186 0.53 8.59 1.67
N ALA A 187 0.96 8.35 0.43
CA ALA A 187 2.03 9.06 -0.23
C ALA A 187 1.40 9.95 -1.29
N SER A 188 1.28 11.24 -1.01
CA SER A 188 0.62 12.20 -1.90
C SER A 188 1.23 13.57 -1.69
N ASP A 189 1.79 14.17 -2.71
CA ASP A 189 2.34 15.53 -2.64
C ASP A 189 1.31 16.64 -2.90
N LEU A 190 0.11 16.33 -3.42
CA LEU A 190 -0.93 17.29 -3.79
C LEU A 190 -2.28 17.01 -3.11
N LEU A 191 -2.28 16.80 -1.79
CA LEU A 191 -3.49 16.48 -1.04
C LEU A 191 -4.57 17.57 -1.10
N GLU A 192 -4.18 18.82 -1.34
CA GLU A 192 -5.09 19.95 -1.54
C GLU A 192 -5.94 19.80 -2.80
N ASN A 193 -5.50 19.04 -3.81
CA ASN A 193 -6.29 18.80 -5.02
C ASN A 193 -7.58 18.02 -4.71
N VAL A 194 -7.60 17.23 -3.63
CA VAL A 194 -8.82 16.60 -3.14
C VAL A 194 -9.86 17.66 -2.75
N LEU A 195 -9.43 18.75 -2.10
CA LEU A 195 -10.32 19.83 -1.66
C LEU A 195 -10.88 20.63 -2.81
N VAL A 196 -10.10 20.81 -3.89
CA VAL A 196 -10.54 21.49 -5.11
C VAL A 196 -11.75 20.78 -5.74
N THR A 197 -11.79 19.44 -5.68
CA THR A 197 -12.93 18.66 -6.22
C THR A 197 -14.17 18.68 -5.32
N LEU A 198 -13.99 18.89 -4.00
CA LEU A 198 -15.08 18.89 -3.02
C LEU A 198 -15.77 20.25 -2.91
N LEU A 199 -15.07 21.34 -3.23
CA LEU A 199 -15.58 22.70 -3.08
C LEU A 199 -15.97 23.30 -4.43
N PRO A 200 -17.27 23.57 -4.68
CA PRO A 200 -17.74 24.06 -5.96
C PRO A 200 -17.27 25.52 -6.18
N LYS A 201 -16.21 25.66 -6.97
CA LYS A 201 -15.77 26.88 -7.68
C LYS A 201 -15.52 28.12 -6.81
N LYS A 202 -14.26 28.29 -6.40
CA LYS A 202 -13.54 29.56 -6.63
C LYS A 202 -12.16 29.24 -7.19
N GLY A 203 -11.81 29.91 -8.27
CA GLY A 203 -10.49 29.78 -8.86
C GLY A 203 -9.42 30.20 -7.84
N LYS A 204 -8.41 29.35 -7.72
CA LYS A 204 -7.20 29.45 -6.86
C LYS A 204 -7.40 28.93 -5.43
N PRO A 205 -6.33 28.40 -4.80
CA PRO A 205 -6.30 28.12 -3.37
C PRO A 205 -6.39 29.45 -2.62
N GLN A 206 -7.61 29.92 -2.41
CA GLN A 206 -7.89 30.94 -1.41
C GLN A 206 -8.00 30.23 -0.08
N VAL A 207 -7.39 30.85 0.93
CA VAL A 207 -7.51 30.53 2.36
C VAL A 207 -8.83 29.82 2.64
N LEU A 208 -8.76 28.50 2.79
CA LEU A 208 -9.92 27.68 3.05
C LEU A 208 -10.46 28.05 4.43
N THR A 209 -11.66 28.59 4.46
CA THR A 209 -12.34 28.97 5.69
C THR A 209 -12.81 27.72 6.45
N GLU A 210 -13.07 27.84 7.75
CA GLU A 210 -13.68 26.77 8.55
C GLU A 210 -15.04 26.34 8.00
N ASP A 211 -15.79 27.27 7.38
CA ASP A 211 -17.08 26.98 6.75
C ASP A 211 -16.91 26.11 5.49
N GLU A 212 -15.91 26.41 4.66
CA GLU A 212 -15.56 25.58 3.51
C GLU A 212 -15.07 24.20 3.94
N LEU A 213 -14.31 24.12 5.03
CA LEU A 213 -13.84 22.86 5.60
C LEU A 213 -15.03 21.98 6.06
N ARG A 214 -16.02 22.58 6.71
CA ARG A 214 -17.27 21.91 7.10
C ARG A 214 -18.08 21.47 5.88
N GLU A 215 -18.20 22.29 4.85
CA GLU A 215 -18.94 21.92 3.64
C GLU A 215 -18.22 20.82 2.85
N ALA A 216 -16.89 20.81 2.82
CA ALA A 216 -16.10 19.72 2.23
C ALA A 216 -16.38 18.40 2.95
N LEU A 217 -16.36 18.38 4.29
CA LEU A 217 -16.69 17.20 5.08
C LEU A 217 -18.15 16.75 4.88
N ARG A 218 -19.08 17.69 4.78
CA ARG A 218 -20.49 17.38 4.47
C ARG A 218 -20.64 16.75 3.08
N THR A 219 -19.91 17.29 2.10
CA THR A 219 -19.89 16.77 0.73
C THR A 219 -19.36 15.33 0.70
N VAL A 220 -18.28 15.05 1.43
CA VAL A 220 -17.75 13.69 1.61
C VAL A 220 -18.81 12.77 2.21
N ALA A 221 -19.43 13.18 3.32
CA ALA A 221 -20.43 12.38 4.03
C ALA A 221 -21.62 12.01 3.12
N VAL A 222 -22.05 12.93 2.25
CA VAL A 222 -23.20 12.72 1.34
C VAL A 222 -22.82 11.91 0.11
N LYS A 223 -21.69 12.20 -0.53
CA LYS A 223 -21.32 11.56 -1.81
C LYS A 223 -20.70 10.19 -1.64
N ASN A 224 -19.79 10.05 -0.67
CA ASN A 224 -18.84 8.94 -0.62
C ASN A 224 -19.00 8.12 0.66
N GLY A 225 -19.45 8.78 1.73
CA GLY A 225 -19.30 8.27 3.09
C GLY A 225 -17.85 8.37 3.56
N PHE A 226 -17.65 8.18 4.86
CA PHE A 226 -16.32 8.07 5.45
C PHE A 226 -15.76 6.66 5.27
N ALA A 227 -14.43 6.54 5.33
CA ALA A 227 -13.77 5.26 5.21
C ALA A 227 -13.99 4.37 6.44
N SER A 228 -14.04 3.05 6.22
CA SER A 228 -14.17 2.03 7.27
C SER A 228 -12.80 1.65 7.85
N VAL A 229 -12.12 2.61 8.49
CA VAL A 229 -10.74 2.47 9.00
C VAL A 229 -10.67 2.68 10.52
N LYS A 230 -11.73 2.31 11.22
CA LYS A 230 -11.84 2.50 12.67
C LYS A 230 -10.70 1.81 13.41
N GLY A 231 -10.05 2.55 14.30
CA GLY A 231 -8.89 2.09 15.08
C GLY A 231 -7.57 2.10 14.32
N ALA A 232 -7.55 2.50 13.04
CA ALA A 232 -6.31 2.58 12.27
C ALA A 232 -5.48 3.80 12.66
N GLU A 233 -4.15 3.67 12.52
CA GLU A 233 -3.22 4.80 12.47
C GLU A 233 -3.05 5.24 11.02
N VAL A 234 -3.30 6.51 10.75
CA VAL A 234 -3.17 7.10 9.41
C VAL A 234 -1.94 7.99 9.41
N ILE A 235 -1.01 7.67 8.51
CA ILE A 235 0.25 8.37 8.34
C ILE A 235 0.27 8.90 6.93
N VAL A 236 0.53 10.20 6.79
CA VAL A 236 0.48 10.85 5.50
C VAL A 236 1.82 11.50 5.22
N PHE A 237 2.39 11.16 4.07
CA PHE A 237 3.62 11.67 3.49
C PHE A 237 3.27 12.57 2.33
N GLY A 238 3.90 13.74 2.29
CA GLY A 238 3.57 14.79 1.34
C GLY A 238 2.44 15.67 1.89
N PHE A 239 2.84 16.76 2.52
CA PHE A 239 1.99 17.91 2.73
C PHE A 239 2.73 19.12 2.18
N GLY A 240 1.98 20.12 1.73
CA GLY A 240 2.53 21.46 1.71
C GLY A 240 3.36 21.82 0.48
N VAL A 241 3.03 21.37 -0.72
CA VAL A 241 3.62 21.93 -1.96
C VAL A 241 2.53 22.43 -2.92
N ASP A 242 2.74 23.58 -3.57
CA ASP A 242 1.82 24.15 -4.56
C ASP A 242 1.98 23.43 -5.92
N ASP A 243 0.89 22.98 -6.54
CA ASP A 243 0.90 22.29 -7.84
C ASP A 243 1.54 23.12 -8.98
N ARG A 244 1.57 24.45 -8.90
CA ARG A 244 2.02 25.32 -10.00
C ARG A 244 3.53 25.46 -10.07
N ASP A 245 4.15 25.74 -8.94
CA ASP A 245 5.58 26.07 -8.85
C ASP A 245 6.36 25.17 -7.89
N ARG A 246 5.66 24.22 -7.23
CA ARG A 246 6.24 23.26 -6.28
C ARG A 246 6.90 23.93 -5.07
N SER A 247 6.61 25.21 -4.85
CA SER A 247 6.99 25.90 -3.63
C SER A 247 6.21 25.36 -2.43
N ARG A 248 6.72 25.58 -1.23
CA ARG A 248 6.00 25.19 -0.03
C ARG A 248 4.67 25.95 0.05
N LEU A 249 3.58 25.26 0.38
CA LEU A 249 2.30 25.92 0.65
C LEU A 249 2.47 26.92 1.78
N ASP A 250 1.63 27.96 1.74
CA ASP A 250 1.51 28.89 2.85
C ASP A 250 1.18 28.12 4.15
N PRO A 251 1.80 28.45 5.30
CA PRO A 251 1.56 27.75 6.56
C PRO A 251 0.09 27.72 6.99
N ASP A 252 -0.72 28.71 6.61
CA ASP A 252 -2.14 28.73 6.94
C ASP A 252 -2.89 27.71 6.09
N ALA A 253 -2.57 27.63 4.79
CA ALA A 253 -3.12 26.63 3.89
C ALA A 253 -2.74 25.21 4.35
N GLU A 254 -1.48 24.98 4.70
CA GLU A 254 -0.99 23.70 5.24
C GLU A 254 -1.81 23.28 6.48
N ARG A 255 -2.00 24.19 7.45
CA ARG A 255 -2.81 23.93 8.66
C ARG A 255 -4.27 23.65 8.35
N ILE A 256 -4.85 24.24 7.32
CA ILE A 256 -6.25 23.98 6.95
C ILE A 256 -6.39 22.60 6.29
N ILE A 257 -5.51 22.26 5.36
CA ILE A 257 -5.50 20.95 4.70
C ILE A 257 -5.30 19.84 5.74
N GLU A 258 -4.36 20.03 6.66
CA GLU A 258 -4.12 19.09 7.76
C GLU A 258 -5.37 18.93 8.65
N ARG A 259 -6.05 20.04 8.99
CA ARG A 259 -7.30 20.00 9.77
C ARG A 259 -8.39 19.23 9.06
N PHE A 260 -8.57 19.44 7.75
CA PHE A 260 -9.52 18.65 6.96
C PHE A 260 -9.25 17.16 7.05
N TRP A 261 -8.01 16.73 6.78
CA TRP A 261 -7.66 15.31 6.83
C TRP A 261 -7.82 14.74 8.23
N ARG A 262 -7.37 15.49 9.25
CA ARG A 262 -7.57 15.11 10.65
C ARG A 262 -9.06 14.90 10.96
N SER A 263 -9.93 15.82 10.57
CA SER A 263 -11.38 15.68 10.78
C SER A 263 -11.98 14.54 9.96
N TYR A 264 -11.58 14.34 8.71
CA TYR A 264 -12.02 13.22 7.88
C TYR A 264 -11.69 11.86 8.53
N PHE A 265 -10.45 11.69 9.01
CA PHE A 265 -10.02 10.44 9.63
C PHE A 265 -10.61 10.25 11.03
N GLN A 266 -10.84 11.32 11.79
CA GLN A 266 -11.60 11.26 13.04
C GLN A 266 -13.03 10.74 12.83
N GLN A 267 -13.72 11.24 11.80
CA GLN A 267 -15.07 10.75 11.43
C GLN A 267 -15.04 9.30 10.93
N SER A 268 -13.91 8.85 10.39
CA SER A 268 -13.66 7.45 10.00
C SER A 268 -13.26 6.55 11.18
N GLY A 269 -13.20 7.10 12.41
CA GLY A 269 -12.79 6.39 13.62
C GLY A 269 -11.30 6.09 13.72
N ALA A 270 -10.46 6.76 12.94
CA ALA A 270 -9.01 6.57 12.88
C ALA A 270 -8.25 7.68 13.62
N THR A 271 -6.97 7.43 13.89
CA THR A 271 -6.03 8.43 14.41
C THR A 271 -5.16 8.95 13.28
N PHE A 272 -4.97 10.27 13.20
CA PHE A 272 -4.23 10.92 12.10
C PHE A 272 -2.92 11.53 12.57
N ARG A 273 -1.84 11.26 11.82
CA ARG A 273 -0.51 11.85 11.97
C ARG A 273 0.00 12.34 10.61
N ALA A 274 0.23 13.65 10.51
CA ALA A 274 1.03 14.20 9.41
C ALA A 274 2.50 13.90 9.70
N ASN A 275 3.23 13.36 8.71
CA ASN A 275 4.68 13.18 8.80
C ASN A 275 5.34 14.25 7.91
N PRO A 276 6.19 15.13 8.47
CA PRO A 276 6.86 16.18 7.72
C PRO A 276 7.86 15.65 6.68
#